data_AF-A0AAD9K9N6-F1
#
_entry.id   AF-A0AAD9K9N6-F1
#
_cell.length_a   1.000
_cell.length_b   1.000
_cell.length_c   1.000
_cell.angle_alpha   90.00
_cell.angle_beta   90.00
_cell.angle_gamma   90.00
#
_symmetry.space_group_name_H-M   'P 1'
#
loop_
_entity.id
_entity.type
_entity.pdbx_description
1 polymer ?
#
loop_
_entity_poly.entity_id
_entity_poly.type
_entity_poly.pdbx_seq_one_letter_code
_entity_poly.pdbx_strand_id
1 'polypeptide(L)'
;MIRCKPLVKFKSLLYYEEKDHIAEEEKNLRALSNSKIIFYKNGKCEGVGFQSIYAGTYFPGVSLYKNSSVTVNFGPKFEHPPDTKQRYKPFSDIVEQAYVEYALGDILYHIEHEGQLPEF
;
A
#
# COMPACT_ATOMS: atom_id res chain seq x y z
N MET A 1 1.67 -5.97 11.62
CA MET A 1 2.28 -6.42 12.89
C MET A 1 2.56 -5.15 13.67
N ILE A 2 1.91 -5.00 14.83
CA ILE A 2 1.89 -3.79 15.63
C ILE A 2 3.29 -3.56 16.19
N ARG A 3 3.90 -2.41 15.90
CA ARG A 3 5.27 -2.08 16.32
C ARG A 3 5.29 -0.68 16.91
N CYS A 4 6.09 -0.52 17.97
CA CYS A 4 6.41 0.78 18.54
C CYS A 4 7.07 1.63 17.45
N LYS A 5 6.42 2.73 17.04
CA LYS A 5 6.98 3.67 16.08
C LYS A 5 7.66 4.78 16.87
N PRO A 6 8.99 4.79 17.01
CA PRO A 6 9.67 5.86 17.74
C PRO A 6 9.36 7.21 17.09
N LEU A 7 9.08 8.19 17.95
CA LEU A 7 8.82 9.56 17.53
C LEU A 7 10.13 10.34 17.46
N VAL A 8 10.40 10.96 16.32
CA VAL A 8 11.64 11.70 16.06
C VAL A 8 11.31 13.14 15.71
N LYS A 9 12.04 14.09 16.30
CA LYS A 9 11.93 15.52 15.96
C LYS A 9 12.97 15.88 14.90
N PHE A 10 12.52 16.29 13.72
CA PHE A 10 13.39 16.75 12.63
C PHE A 10 12.86 18.07 12.04
N LYS A 11 13.75 19.08 11.93
CA LYS A 11 13.39 20.43 11.46
C LYS A 11 12.13 21.02 12.14
N SER A 12 12.02 20.84 13.46
CA SER A 12 10.87 21.27 14.28
C SER A 12 9.53 20.58 13.98
N LEU A 13 9.53 19.51 13.18
CA LEU A 13 8.37 18.64 12.94
C LEU A 13 8.59 17.28 13.61
N LEU A 14 7.51 16.59 13.93
CA LEU A 14 7.51 15.25 14.53
C LEU A 14 7.19 14.20 13.46
N TYR A 15 7.95 13.12 13.45
CA TYR A 15 7.81 12.01 12.51
C TYR A 15 7.85 10.69 13.25
N TYR A 16 7.20 9.68 12.68
CA TYR A 16 7.34 8.29 13.08
C TYR A 16 8.42 7.63 12.22
N GLU A 17 9.36 6.93 12.85
CA GLU A 17 10.32 6.09 12.13
C GLU A 17 9.82 4.62 12.13
N GLU A 18 9.78 4.02 10.94
CA GLU A 18 9.53 2.59 10.75
C GLU A 18 10.76 1.98 10.07
N LYS A 19 11.16 0.78 10.52
CA LYS A 19 12.26 0.04 9.92
C LYS A 19 11.72 -1.01 8.96
N ASP A 20 12.15 -0.94 7.71
CA ASP A 20 11.84 -1.95 6.71
C ASP A 20 12.77 -3.16 6.86
N HIS A 21 12.21 -4.37 6.81
CA HIS A 21 12.95 -5.63 6.94
C HIS A 21 13.13 -6.32 5.59
N ILE A 22 13.55 -5.56 4.57
CA ILE A 22 13.54 -5.97 3.15
C ILE A 22 14.24 -7.32 2.94
N ALA A 23 15.45 -7.49 3.49
CA ALA A 23 16.24 -8.71 3.30
C ALA A 23 15.63 -9.97 3.95
N GLU A 24 14.85 -9.81 5.02
CA GLU A 24 14.15 -10.93 5.68
C GLU A 24 12.86 -11.27 4.92
N GLU A 25 12.17 -10.26 4.40
CA GLU A 25 10.95 -10.41 3.61
C GLU A 25 11.24 -11.08 2.26
N GLU A 26 12.33 -10.71 1.59
CA GLU A 26 12.76 -11.33 0.32
C GLU A 26 12.97 -12.84 0.45
N LYS A 27 13.55 -13.31 1.56
CA LYS A 27 13.78 -14.75 1.80
C LYS A 27 12.48 -15.53 2.04
N ASN A 28 11.42 -14.85 2.45
CA ASN A 28 10.14 -15.46 2.81
C ASN A 28 9.06 -15.29 1.72
N LEU A 29 9.43 -14.80 0.54
CA LEU A 29 8.50 -14.62 -0.58
C LEU A 29 7.92 -15.97 -1.03
N ARG A 30 6.59 -16.04 -1.02
CA ARG A 30 5.82 -17.22 -1.48
C ARG A 30 4.88 -16.81 -2.58
N ALA A 31 4.88 -17.52 -3.70
CA ALA A 31 3.95 -17.25 -4.78
C ALA A 31 2.51 -17.45 -4.30
N LEU A 32 1.64 -16.48 -4.57
CA LEU A 32 0.22 -16.54 -4.27
C LEU A 32 -0.52 -17.14 -5.47
N SER A 33 -1.13 -18.30 -5.31
CA SER A 33 -1.88 -18.96 -6.38
C SER A 33 -3.10 -18.12 -6.80
N ASN A 34 -3.45 -18.18 -8.08
CA ASN A 34 -4.56 -17.43 -8.69
C ASN A 34 -4.44 -15.89 -8.63
N SER A 35 -3.27 -15.36 -8.26
CA SER A 35 -2.97 -13.93 -8.31
C SER A 35 -2.52 -13.52 -9.71
N LYS A 36 -2.86 -12.30 -10.12
CA LYS A 36 -2.48 -11.76 -11.43
C LYS A 36 -2.53 -10.23 -11.46
N ILE A 37 -1.73 -9.65 -12.35
CA ILE A 37 -1.77 -8.23 -12.72
C ILE A 37 -2.20 -8.16 -14.18
N ILE A 38 -3.26 -7.40 -14.45
CA ILE A 38 -3.84 -7.24 -15.79
C ILE A 38 -3.64 -5.80 -16.25
N PHE A 39 -3.18 -5.62 -17.48
CA PHE A 39 -3.00 -4.30 -18.08
C PHE A 39 -4.20 -3.93 -18.96
N TYR A 40 -4.56 -2.65 -18.91
CA TYR A 40 -5.62 -2.08 -19.72
C TYR A 40 -5.10 -0.86 -20.46
N LYS A 41 -5.53 -0.70 -21.71
CA LYS A 41 -5.29 0.49 -22.51
C LYS A 41 -6.64 1.09 -22.89
N ASN A 42 -6.92 2.28 -22.37
CA ASN A 42 -8.19 2.99 -22.58
C ASN A 42 -9.42 2.10 -22.33
N GLY A 43 -9.42 1.37 -21.20
CA GLY A 43 -10.53 0.49 -20.78
C GLY A 43 -10.53 -0.91 -21.42
N LYS A 44 -9.76 -1.12 -22.50
CA LYS A 44 -9.64 -2.43 -23.15
C LYS A 44 -8.55 -3.28 -22.49
N CYS A 45 -8.86 -4.55 -22.22
CA CYS A 45 -7.91 -5.50 -21.65
C CYS A 45 -6.82 -5.86 -22.68
N GLU A 46 -5.55 -5.64 -22.32
CA GLU A 46 -4.37 -6.00 -23.13
C GLU A 46 -3.79 -7.36 -22.72
N GLY A 47 -4.41 -8.01 -21.72
CA GLY A 47 -4.02 -9.34 -21.23
C GLY A 47 -3.35 -9.31 -19.85
N VAL A 48 -2.91 -10.50 -19.43
CA VAL A 48 -2.29 -10.69 -18.12
C VAL A 48 -0.80 -10.40 -18.23
N GLY A 49 -0.33 -9.37 -17.52
CA GLY A 49 1.09 -9.01 -17.49
C GLY A 49 1.91 -9.91 -16.57
N PHE A 50 1.37 -10.21 -15.38
CA PHE A 50 2.00 -11.09 -14.40
C PHE A 50 1.00 -12.06 -13.81
N GLN A 51 1.44 -13.28 -13.51
CA GLN A 51 0.65 -14.33 -12.84
C GLN A 51 1.46 -14.89 -11.69
N SER A 52 0.77 -15.41 -10.68
CA SER A 52 1.40 -16.03 -9.50
C SER A 52 2.41 -15.10 -8.82
N ILE A 53 2.00 -13.84 -8.59
CA ILE A 53 2.81 -12.84 -7.90
C ILE A 53 3.06 -13.28 -6.46
N TYR A 54 4.15 -12.80 -5.85
CA TYR A 54 4.45 -13.11 -4.46
C TYR A 54 3.38 -12.56 -3.52
N ALA A 55 3.11 -13.26 -2.43
CA ALA A 55 2.24 -12.79 -1.37
C ALA A 55 2.91 -11.60 -0.66
N GLY A 56 2.17 -10.50 -0.52
CA GLY A 56 2.67 -9.28 0.11
C GLY A 56 1.77 -8.09 -0.19
N THR A 57 2.12 -6.94 0.38
CA THR A 57 1.43 -5.67 0.13
C THR A 57 2.09 -4.99 -1.07
N TYR A 58 1.29 -4.66 -2.08
CA TYR A 58 1.76 -3.97 -3.28
C TYR A 58 1.24 -2.54 -3.31
N PHE A 59 2.13 -1.61 -3.64
CA PHE A 59 1.80 -0.20 -3.83
C PHE A 59 1.98 0.18 -5.30
N PRO A 60 1.10 1.02 -5.87
CA PRO A 60 1.30 1.53 -7.22
C PRO A 60 2.56 2.41 -7.25
N GLY A 61 3.55 2.01 -8.06
CA GLY A 61 4.79 2.74 -8.26
C GLY A 61 4.87 3.32 -9.68
N VAL A 62 5.35 4.56 -9.80
CA VAL A 62 5.63 5.19 -11.09
C VAL A 62 7.11 5.55 -11.14
N SER A 63 7.82 5.04 -12.15
CA SER A 63 9.20 5.42 -12.43
C SER A 63 9.22 6.38 -13.62
N LEU A 64 9.94 7.48 -13.49
CA LEU A 64 10.07 8.52 -14.51
C LEU A 64 11.49 8.50 -15.09
N TYR A 65 11.60 8.65 -16.40
CA TYR A 65 12.88 8.73 -17.10
C TYR A 65 12.95 10.03 -17.92
N LYS A 66 14.05 10.77 -17.77
CA LYS A 66 14.29 12.09 -18.41
C LYS A 66 13.12 13.06 -18.15
N ASN A 67 12.74 13.86 -19.15
CA ASN A 67 11.71 14.90 -19.05
C ASN A 67 10.28 14.34 -19.25
N SER A 68 9.97 13.19 -18.64
CA SER A 68 8.62 12.61 -18.68
C SER A 68 7.73 13.23 -17.62
N SER A 69 6.45 13.42 -17.95
CA SER A 69 5.42 13.85 -17.01
C SER A 69 4.25 12.87 -17.09
N VAL A 70 3.79 12.41 -15.94
CA VAL A 70 2.69 11.45 -15.80
C VAL A 70 1.76 11.97 -14.72
N THR A 71 0.45 11.90 -14.99
CA THR A 71 -0.59 12.15 -13.99
C THR A 71 -1.31 10.84 -13.71
N VAL A 72 -1.50 10.53 -12.43
CA VAL A 72 -2.19 9.32 -12.00
C VAL A 72 -3.58 9.67 -11.50
N ASN A 73 -4.58 8.95 -11.97
CA ASN A 73 -5.96 9.04 -11.48
C ASN A 73 -6.28 7.76 -10.68
N PHE A 74 -6.44 7.91 -9.36
CA PHE A 74 -6.74 6.80 -8.44
C PHE A 74 -8.24 6.47 -8.34
N GLY A 75 -9.10 7.19 -9.07
CA GLY A 75 -10.54 7.07 -9.02
C GLY A 75 -11.18 8.06 -8.04
N PRO A 76 -12.49 7.94 -7.77
CA PRO A 76 -13.40 6.89 -8.25
C PRO A 76 -13.89 7.09 -9.68
N LYS A 77 -13.73 8.29 -10.25
CA LYS A 77 -14.15 8.62 -11.61
C LYS A 77 -13.01 8.38 -12.60
N PHE A 78 -13.09 7.28 -13.35
CA PHE A 78 -12.14 6.95 -14.40
C PHE A 78 -12.62 7.47 -15.76
N GLU A 79 -11.69 7.91 -16.60
CA GLU A 79 -11.97 8.27 -18.00
C GLU A 79 -12.36 7.03 -18.82
N HIS A 80 -11.64 5.93 -18.60
CA HIS A 80 -11.92 4.64 -19.22
C HIS A 80 -11.93 3.53 -18.14
N PRO A 81 -13.08 3.30 -17.48
CA PRO A 81 -13.18 2.17 -16.55
C PRO A 81 -12.98 0.85 -17.30
N PRO A 82 -12.42 -0.18 -16.65
CA PRO A 82 -12.20 -1.48 -17.28
C PRO A 82 -13.54 -2.13 -17.67
N ASP A 83 -13.67 -2.52 -18.94
CA ASP A 83 -14.89 -3.15 -19.51
C ASP A 83 -15.01 -4.63 -19.11
N THR A 84 -14.84 -4.92 -17.82
CA THR A 84 -14.76 -6.29 -17.32
C THR A 84 -15.91 -6.63 -16.40
N LYS A 85 -16.31 -7.91 -16.46
CA LYS A 85 -17.20 -8.53 -15.46
C LYS A 85 -16.52 -8.73 -14.09
N GLN A 86 -15.26 -8.34 -13.94
CA GLN A 86 -14.50 -8.53 -12.71
C GLN A 86 -14.85 -7.42 -11.73
N ARG A 87 -15.03 -7.80 -10.46
CA ARG A 87 -15.22 -6.83 -9.39
C ARG A 87 -13.89 -6.14 -9.13
N TYR A 88 -13.90 -4.81 -9.14
CA TYR A 88 -12.76 -3.99 -8.76
C TYR A 88 -13.22 -2.86 -7.83
N LYS A 89 -12.30 -2.32 -7.06
CA LYS A 89 -12.48 -1.08 -6.30
C LYS A 89 -11.45 -0.05 -6.77
N PRO A 90 -11.80 1.24 -6.86
CA PRO A 90 -10.81 2.28 -7.14
C PRO A 90 -9.78 2.34 -6.01
N PHE A 91 -8.58 2.83 -6.30
CA PHE A 91 -7.54 2.98 -5.29
C PHE A 91 -7.90 4.07 -4.27
N SER A 92 -8.72 5.06 -4.64
CA SER A 92 -9.26 6.06 -3.72
C SER A 92 -9.95 5.46 -2.49
N ASP A 93 -10.60 4.31 -2.63
CA ASP A 93 -11.33 3.65 -1.53
C ASP A 93 -10.37 3.08 -0.46
N ILE A 94 -9.11 2.80 -0.82
CA ILE A 94 -8.14 2.24 0.14
C ILE A 94 -7.79 3.22 1.24
N VAL A 95 -7.93 4.53 0.98
CA VAL A 95 -7.51 5.58 1.90
C VAL A 95 -8.35 5.54 3.18
N GLU A 96 -9.67 5.43 3.03
CA GLU A 96 -10.59 5.30 4.17
C GLU A 96 -10.33 4.02 4.96
N GLN A 97 -10.16 2.90 4.26
CA GLN A 97 -9.87 1.63 4.90
C GLN A 97 -8.54 1.66 5.66
N ALA A 98 -7.51 2.26 5.07
CA ALA A 98 -6.21 2.41 5.70
C ALA A 98 -6.28 3.29 6.95
N TYR A 99 -7.04 4.38 6.95
CA TYR A 99 -7.22 5.20 8.16
C TYR A 99 -7.84 4.41 9.31
N VAL A 100 -8.85 3.60 9.03
CA VAL A 100 -9.49 2.75 10.05
C VAL A 100 -8.51 1.69 10.53
N GLU A 101 -7.78 1.03 9.64
CA GLU A 101 -6.79 0.02 10.00
C GLU A 101 -5.66 0.60 10.87
N TYR A 102 -5.13 1.79 10.52
CA TYR A 102 -4.11 2.46 11.32
C TYR A 102 -4.64 2.91 12.67
N ALA A 103 -5.82 3.54 12.72
CA ALA A 103 -6.42 4.00 13.97
C ALA A 103 -6.69 2.83 14.93
N LEU A 104 -7.24 1.73 14.43
CA LEU A 104 -7.47 0.52 15.23
C LEU A 104 -6.15 -0.13 15.68
N GLY A 105 -5.14 -0.15 14.80
CA GLY A 105 -3.82 -0.64 15.12
C GLY A 105 -3.16 0.15 16.25
N ASP A 106 -3.27 1.47 16.22
CA ASP A 106 -2.77 2.35 17.27
C ASP A 106 -3.56 2.15 18.57
N ILE A 107 -4.90 2.11 18.53
CA ILE A 107 -5.72 1.86 19.72
C ILE A 107 -5.33 0.53 20.38
N LEU A 108 -5.23 -0.54 19.59
CA LEU A 108 -4.84 -1.85 20.09
C LEU A 108 -3.44 -1.83 20.70
N TYR A 109 -2.49 -1.14 20.06
CA TYR A 109 -1.14 -0.99 20.60
C TYR A 109 -1.13 -0.32 21.98
N HIS A 110 -1.89 0.77 22.15
CA HIS A 110 -1.97 1.49 23.42
C HIS A 110 -2.59 0.64 24.53
N ILE A 111 -3.61 -0.16 24.20
CA ILE A 111 -4.22 -1.10 25.16
C ILE A 111 -3.21 -2.18 25.58
N GLU A 112 -2.46 -2.74 24.63
CA GLU A 112 -1.48 -3.81 24.92
C GLU A 112 -0.29 -3.33 25.78
N HIS A 113 0.09 -2.05 25.67
CA HIS A 113 1.29 -1.48 26.29
C HIS A 113 0.97 -0.43 27.37
N GLU A 114 -0.24 -0.46 27.91
CA GLU A 114 -0.70 0.47 28.94
C GLU A 114 0.24 0.39 30.17
N GLY A 115 0.79 1.55 30.59
CA GLY A 115 1.75 1.65 31.70
C GLY A 115 3.21 1.32 31.38
N GLN A 116 3.54 0.96 30.13
CA GLN A 116 4.93 0.71 29.68
C GLN A 116 5.45 1.76 28.68
N LEU A 117 4.62 2.74 28.32
CA LEU A 117 5.01 3.82 27.42
C LEU A 117 5.92 4.82 28.15
N PRO A 118 6.99 5.30 27.51
CA PRO A 118 7.84 6.32 28.10
C PRO A 118 7.03 7.59 28.36
N GLU A 119 7.03 8.06 29.61
CA GLU A 119 6.56 9.41 29.94
C GLU A 119 7.55 10.42 29.32
N PHE A 120 7.02 11.35 28.52
CA PHE A 120 7.78 12.45 27.93
C PHE A 120 7.69 13.70 28.80
#